data_AF-A0A838IXV5-F1
#
_entry.id   AF-A0A838IXV5-F1
#
_cell.length_a   1.000
_cell.length_b   1.000
_cell.length_c   1.000
_cell.angle_alpha   90.00
_cell.angle_beta   90.00
_cell.angle_gamma   90.00
#
_symmetry.space_group_name_H-M   'P 1'
#
loop_
_entity.id
_entity.type
_entity.pdbx_description
1 polymer ?
#
loop_
_entity_poly.entity_id
_entity_poly.type
_entity_poly.pdbx_seq_one_letter_code
_entity_poly.pdbx_strand_id
1 'polypeptide(L)'
;MQWACTACGYHNDRSPICDACGVARRHLEDPPLDIPRRPRWAEIGAAYLAGTYALLALGGLTVLAIEPLRSSVGLGSEWIALEIVLAAAATYAAAIDALWTRRFNQASLSVPRTVRTGLPFDAVVTLVPYERLERVWVTIELVDRFFETVHRGGRRSVRTRSRVVERIRLQAGESVAGRREATFIATFHAPVPSIAHGSVHAEIQASIAAFFGPLVPGLAHHARNLRQHGGYHVRARIRTGLWRRAYEQQVISVMVSVGPRDAQSASSATSSVATASSTSPSGVQP
;
A
#
# COMPACT_ATOMS: atom_id res chain seq x y z
N MET A 1 -27.68 -18.16 -14.57
CA MET A 1 -27.28 -18.55 -13.21
C MET A 1 -28.48 -18.36 -12.32
N GLN A 2 -29.05 -19.46 -11.84
CA GLN A 2 -30.06 -19.44 -10.77
C GLN A 2 -29.38 -19.14 -9.45
N TRP A 3 -30.09 -18.49 -8.52
CA TRP A 3 -29.58 -18.25 -7.18
C TRP A 3 -30.64 -18.56 -6.12
N ALA A 4 -30.24 -19.17 -5.02
CA ALA A 4 -31.12 -19.46 -3.89
C ALA A 4 -31.12 -18.27 -2.92
N CYS A 5 -32.31 -17.80 -2.55
CA CYS A 5 -32.46 -16.77 -1.54
C CYS A 5 -32.17 -17.34 -0.16
N THR A 6 -31.09 -16.91 0.49
CA THR A 6 -30.74 -17.36 1.84
C THR A 6 -31.71 -16.88 2.93
N ALA A 7 -32.58 -15.90 2.63
CA ALA A 7 -33.59 -15.42 3.57
C ALA A 7 -34.87 -16.28 3.60
N CYS A 8 -35.30 -16.84 2.47
CA CYS A 8 -36.56 -17.60 2.37
C CYS A 8 -36.44 -18.98 1.71
N GLY A 9 -35.24 -19.35 1.22
CA GLY A 9 -34.99 -20.61 0.52
C GLY A 9 -35.44 -20.65 -0.95
N TYR A 10 -36.12 -19.62 -1.46
CA TYR A 10 -36.67 -19.61 -2.81
C TYR A 10 -35.59 -19.55 -3.89
N HIS A 11 -35.71 -20.36 -4.95
CA HIS A 11 -34.82 -20.35 -6.11
C HIS A 11 -35.30 -19.32 -7.14
N ASN A 12 -34.44 -18.35 -7.46
CA ASN A 12 -34.76 -17.25 -8.36
C ASN A 12 -34.04 -17.41 -9.71
N ASP A 13 -34.77 -17.10 -10.79
CA ASP A 13 -34.26 -17.14 -12.16
C ASP A 13 -33.67 -15.79 -12.56
N ARG A 14 -32.38 -15.59 -12.30
CA ARG A 14 -31.59 -14.39 -12.69
C ARG A 14 -32.16 -13.03 -12.23
N SER A 15 -33.25 -12.99 -11.47
CA SER A 15 -33.85 -11.77 -10.92
C SER A 15 -32.90 -11.09 -9.93
N PRO A 16 -32.76 -9.75 -9.94
CA PRO A 16 -31.96 -9.02 -8.95
C PRO A 16 -32.64 -8.96 -7.58
N ILE A 17 -33.90 -9.36 -7.51
CA ILE A 17 -34.74 -9.36 -6.31
C ILE A 17 -35.29 -10.78 -6.13
N CYS A 18 -35.50 -11.21 -4.89
CA CYS A 18 -36.17 -12.48 -4.66
C CYS A 18 -37.66 -12.33 -5.01
N ASP A 19 -38.16 -13.16 -5.92
CA ASP A 19 -39.55 -13.09 -6.39
C ASP A 19 -40.56 -13.48 -5.29
N ALA A 20 -40.12 -14.26 -4.29
CA ALA A 20 -40.95 -14.67 -3.15
C ALA A 20 -40.98 -13.64 -2.00
N CYS A 21 -39.82 -13.16 -1.55
CA CYS A 21 -39.73 -12.31 -0.35
C CYS A 21 -39.36 -10.85 -0.62
N GLY A 22 -39.13 -10.46 -1.89
CA GLY A 22 -38.78 -9.09 -2.27
C GLY A 22 -37.39 -8.63 -1.83
N VAL A 23 -36.58 -9.49 -1.20
CA VAL A 23 -35.23 -9.14 -0.76
C VAL A 23 -34.30 -9.06 -1.98
N ALA A 24 -33.63 -7.91 -2.15
CA ALA A 24 -32.66 -7.77 -3.23
C ALA A 24 -31.47 -8.72 -3.04
N ARG A 25 -31.09 -9.45 -4.09
CA ARG A 25 -29.95 -10.39 -4.11
C ARG A 25 -28.68 -9.77 -3.52
N ARG A 26 -28.44 -8.50 -3.82
CA ARG A 26 -27.31 -7.71 -3.30
C ARG A 26 -27.25 -7.66 -1.77
N HIS A 27 -28.39 -7.68 -1.06
CA HIS A 27 -28.42 -7.64 0.40
C HIS A 27 -28.05 -8.97 1.04
N LEU A 28 -28.10 -10.06 0.27
CA LEU A 28 -27.75 -11.40 0.72
C LEU A 28 -26.30 -11.75 0.35
N GLU A 29 -25.86 -11.33 -0.84
CA GLU A 29 -24.47 -11.47 -1.27
C GLU A 29 -23.54 -10.49 -0.52
N ASP A 30 -23.97 -9.24 -0.36
CA ASP A 30 -23.26 -8.17 0.34
C ASP A 30 -24.13 -7.61 1.50
N PRO A 31 -24.28 -8.35 2.62
CA PRO A 31 -25.07 -7.89 3.76
C PRO A 31 -24.54 -6.55 4.27
N PRO A 32 -25.43 -5.64 4.71
CA PRO A 32 -25.02 -4.31 5.13
C PRO A 32 -24.19 -4.40 6.41
N LEU A 33 -22.87 -4.35 6.28
CA LEU A 33 -22.03 -3.75 7.31
C LEU A 33 -22.32 -2.24 7.35
N ASP A 34 -22.16 -1.60 8.51
CA ASP A 34 -22.33 -0.15 8.77
C ASP A 34 -21.27 0.70 8.05
N ILE A 35 -21.05 0.40 6.77
CA ILE A 35 -20.13 1.10 5.89
C ILE A 35 -20.95 2.19 5.17
N PRO A 36 -20.43 3.43 5.11
CA PRO A 36 -21.09 4.51 4.39
C PRO A 36 -21.34 4.12 2.92
N ARG A 37 -22.25 4.85 2.27
CA ARG A 37 -22.49 4.66 0.84
C ARG A 37 -21.23 5.04 0.07
N ARG A 38 -21.05 4.38 -1.08
CA ARG A 38 -20.01 4.72 -2.03
C ARG A 38 -20.11 6.21 -2.42
N PRO A 39 -19.03 7.00 -2.29
CA PRO A 39 -19.08 8.42 -2.61
C PRO A 39 -19.26 8.63 -4.11
N ARG A 40 -20.04 9.65 -4.47
CA ARG A 40 -20.18 10.11 -5.87
C ARG A 40 -18.89 10.81 -6.31
N TRP A 41 -18.65 10.89 -7.62
CA TRP A 41 -17.47 11.63 -8.13
C TRP A 41 -17.46 13.10 -7.65
N ALA A 42 -18.63 13.73 -7.53
CA ALA A 42 -18.78 15.09 -7.04
C ALA A 42 -18.50 15.27 -5.53
N GLU A 43 -18.38 14.18 -4.76
CA GLU A 43 -18.06 14.23 -3.33
C GLU A 43 -16.56 14.01 -3.08
N ILE A 44 -15.79 13.71 -4.13
CA ILE A 44 -14.38 13.32 -4.02
C ILE A 44 -13.51 14.48 -4.51
N GLY A 45 -12.81 15.16 -3.59
CA GLY A 45 -11.94 16.29 -3.93
C GLY A 45 -10.88 15.96 -4.99
N ALA A 46 -10.31 14.75 -4.94
CA ALA A 46 -9.34 14.27 -5.93
C ALA A 46 -9.93 14.17 -7.35
N ALA A 47 -11.25 13.99 -7.49
CA ALA A 47 -11.90 13.93 -8.81
C ALA A 47 -11.92 15.32 -9.47
N TYR A 48 -12.15 16.38 -8.69
CA TYR A 48 -12.06 17.76 -9.17
C TYR A 48 -10.63 18.11 -9.56
N LEU A 49 -9.64 17.76 -8.74
CA LEU A 49 -8.23 17.96 -9.08
C LEU A 49 -7.85 17.26 -10.38
N ALA A 50 -8.29 16.01 -10.57
CA ALA A 50 -8.08 15.29 -11.82
C ALA A 50 -8.73 16.02 -13.01
N GLY A 51 -9.97 16.50 -12.86
CA GLY A 51 -10.66 17.27 -13.90
C GLY A 51 -9.94 18.59 -14.23
N THR A 52 -9.51 19.35 -13.22
CA THR A 52 -8.81 20.62 -13.43
C THR A 52 -7.47 20.43 -14.14
N TYR A 53 -6.66 19.47 -13.70
CA TYR A 53 -5.38 19.19 -14.37
C TYR A 53 -5.58 18.62 -15.78
N ALA A 54 -6.65 17.85 -16.01
CA ALA A 54 -6.99 17.37 -17.35
C ALA A 54 -7.33 18.54 -18.28
N LEU A 55 -8.14 19.50 -17.81
CA LEU A 55 -8.45 20.71 -18.56
C LEU A 55 -7.21 21.56 -18.83
N LEU A 56 -6.29 21.68 -17.87
CA LEU A 56 -5.01 22.38 -18.08
C LEU A 56 -4.13 21.68 -19.12
N ALA A 57 -4.03 20.35 -19.08
CA ALA A 57 -3.28 19.59 -20.08
C ALA A 57 -3.89 19.75 -21.48
N LEU A 58 -5.23 19.70 -21.60
CA LEU A 58 -5.94 19.94 -22.86
C LEU A 58 -5.79 21.38 -23.35
N GLY A 59 -5.82 22.35 -22.44
CA GLY A 59 -5.55 23.76 -22.70
C GLY A 59 -4.12 23.98 -23.24
N GLY A 60 -3.13 23.37 -22.60
CA GLY A 60 -1.75 23.39 -23.08
C GLY A 60 -1.61 22.75 -24.46
N LEU A 61 -2.26 21.61 -24.71
CA LEU A 61 -2.26 20.95 -26.02
C LEU A 61 -2.91 21.82 -27.10
N THR A 62 -4.00 22.52 -26.79
CA THR A 62 -4.65 23.45 -27.74
C THR A 62 -3.79 24.66 -28.02
N VAL A 63 -3.13 25.24 -27.00
CA VAL A 63 -2.14 26.32 -27.20
C VAL A 63 -0.97 25.84 -28.07
N LEU A 64 -0.46 24.63 -27.84
CA LEU A 64 0.65 24.07 -28.62
C LEU A 64 0.28 23.83 -30.09
N ALA A 65 -0.97 23.40 -30.33
CA ALA A 65 -1.47 23.08 -31.67
C ALA A 65 -1.82 24.32 -32.52
N ILE A 66 -2.07 25.47 -31.88
CA ILE A 66 -2.58 26.67 -32.56
C ILE A 66 -1.53 27.79 -32.46
N GLU A 67 -0.84 28.06 -33.58
CA GLU A 67 0.21 29.08 -33.69
C GLU A 67 -0.16 30.49 -33.14
N PRO A 68 -1.34 31.06 -33.45
CA PRO A 68 -1.71 32.37 -32.90
C PRO A 68 -1.90 32.35 -31.38
N LEU A 69 -2.30 31.22 -30.79
CA LEU A 69 -2.38 31.08 -29.33
C LEU A 69 -0.99 30.94 -28.72
N ARG A 70 -0.12 30.12 -29.33
CA ARG A 70 1.27 29.94 -28.86
C ARG A 70 2.05 31.26 -28.86
N SER A 71 1.94 32.03 -29.94
CA SER A 71 2.61 33.33 -30.06
C SER A 71 2.08 34.38 -29.08
N SER A 72 0.79 34.35 -28.72
CA SER A 72 0.23 35.28 -27.72
C SER A 72 0.63 34.95 -26.28
N VAL A 73 0.87 33.68 -25.96
CA VAL A 73 1.34 33.25 -24.64
C VAL A 73 2.82 33.63 -24.41
N GLY A 74 3.61 33.79 -25.48
CA GLY A 74 5.01 34.22 -25.39
C GLY A 74 5.96 33.21 -24.74
N LEU A 75 5.50 31.99 -24.49
CA LEU A 75 6.30 30.89 -23.93
C LEU A 75 6.86 30.00 -25.05
N GLY A 76 8.08 29.50 -24.86
CA GLY A 76 8.67 28.52 -25.77
C GLY A 76 7.88 27.20 -25.78
N SER A 77 7.86 26.50 -26.92
CA SER A 77 7.16 25.22 -27.10
C SER A 77 7.60 24.16 -26.09
N GLU A 78 8.88 24.14 -25.73
CA GLU A 78 9.44 23.20 -24.75
C GLU A 78 8.84 23.41 -23.35
N TRP A 79 8.62 24.68 -22.96
CA TRP A 79 8.03 24.99 -21.67
C TRP A 79 6.56 24.57 -21.62
N ILE A 80 5.81 24.84 -22.70
CA ILE A 80 4.41 24.41 -22.84
C ILE A 80 4.33 22.88 -22.80
N ALA A 81 5.22 22.16 -23.50
CA ALA A 81 5.28 20.71 -23.47
C ALA A 81 5.57 20.17 -22.06
N LEU A 82 6.49 20.79 -21.32
CA LEU A 82 6.79 20.43 -19.93
C LEU A 82 5.55 20.60 -19.02
N GLU A 83 4.85 21.73 -19.12
CA GLU A 83 3.63 22.01 -18.36
C GLU A 83 2.52 21.00 -18.66
N ILE A 84 2.34 20.62 -19.94
CA ILE A 84 1.39 19.56 -20.34
C ILE A 84 1.75 18.23 -19.67
N VAL A 85 3.03 17.85 -19.68
CA VAL A 85 3.48 16.59 -19.05
C VAL A 85 3.25 16.61 -17.55
N LEU A 86 3.55 17.72 -16.87
CA LEU A 86 3.32 17.89 -15.44
C LEU A 86 1.82 17.83 -15.10
N ALA A 87 0.98 18.54 -15.86
CA ALA A 87 -0.47 18.51 -15.69
C ALA A 87 -1.05 17.12 -15.97
N ALA A 88 -0.58 16.41 -16.98
CA ALA A 88 -0.99 15.04 -17.27
C ALA A 88 -0.60 14.06 -16.15
N ALA A 89 0.61 14.20 -15.61
CA ALA A 89 1.07 13.40 -14.46
C ALA A 89 0.23 13.67 -13.20
N ALA A 90 -0.07 14.95 -12.93
CA ALA A 90 -0.94 15.36 -11.83
C ALA A 90 -2.37 14.83 -12.00
N THR A 91 -2.91 14.91 -13.21
CA THR A 91 -4.22 14.32 -13.60
C THR A 91 -4.25 12.84 -13.28
N TYR A 92 -3.23 12.09 -13.73
CA TYR A 92 -3.15 10.66 -13.52
C TYR A 92 -3.08 10.29 -12.03
N ALA A 93 -2.26 10.99 -11.26
CA ALA A 93 -2.13 10.77 -9.81
C ALA A 93 -3.45 11.05 -9.07
N ALA A 94 -4.10 12.18 -9.37
CA ALA A 94 -5.38 12.55 -8.79
C ALA A 94 -6.51 11.58 -9.19
N ALA A 95 -6.52 11.11 -10.45
CA ALA A 95 -7.49 10.14 -10.94
C ALA A 95 -7.35 8.78 -10.23
N ILE A 96 -6.12 8.32 -9.99
CA ILE A 96 -5.88 7.10 -9.19
C ILE A 96 -6.43 7.28 -7.78
N ASP A 97 -6.15 8.40 -7.13
CA ASP A 97 -6.59 8.63 -5.76
C ASP A 97 -8.12 8.72 -5.68
N ALA A 98 -8.74 9.44 -6.60
CA ALA A 98 -10.19 9.55 -6.69
C ALA A 98 -10.87 8.19 -6.94
N LEU A 99 -10.31 7.37 -7.84
CA LEU A 99 -10.79 6.03 -8.09
C LEU A 99 -10.65 5.13 -6.86
N TRP A 100 -9.54 5.25 -6.13
CA TRP A 100 -9.29 4.44 -4.96
C TRP A 100 -10.25 4.77 -3.83
N THR A 101 -10.44 6.05 -3.54
CA THR A 101 -11.43 6.57 -2.57
C THR A 101 -12.85 6.16 -2.93
N ARG A 102 -13.15 6.06 -4.23
CA ARG A 102 -14.45 5.57 -4.72
C ARG A 102 -14.60 4.05 -4.65
N ARG A 103 -13.52 3.27 -4.65
CA ARG A 103 -13.56 1.79 -4.64
C ARG A 103 -13.47 1.20 -3.23
N PHE A 104 -12.67 1.82 -2.37
CA PHE A 104 -12.40 1.32 -1.02
C PHE A 104 -12.89 2.32 0.02
N ASN A 105 -13.64 1.80 1.00
CA ASN A 105 -13.91 2.52 2.24
C ASN A 105 -12.66 2.57 3.11
N GLN A 106 -11.97 1.44 3.21
CA GLN A 106 -10.71 1.30 3.93
C GLN A 106 -9.74 0.48 3.10
N ALA A 107 -8.50 0.96 2.98
CA ALA A 107 -7.40 0.23 2.40
C ALA A 107 -6.14 0.68 3.13
N SER A 108 -5.68 -0.14 4.07
CA SER A 108 -4.58 0.19 4.96
C SER A 108 -3.60 -0.98 5.08
N LEU A 109 -2.33 -0.62 5.19
CA LEU A 109 -1.26 -1.53 5.60
C LEU A 109 -0.96 -1.21 7.06
N SER A 110 -1.06 -2.21 7.92
CA SER A 110 -0.69 -2.14 9.33
C SER A 110 0.54 -3.01 9.56
N VAL A 111 1.60 -2.39 10.09
CA VAL A 111 2.86 -3.07 10.40
C VAL A 111 3.37 -2.55 11.74
N PRO A 112 3.93 -3.41 12.62
CA PRO A 112 4.59 -2.96 13.82
C PRO A 112 5.70 -1.95 13.50
N ARG A 113 5.71 -0.80 14.19
CA ARG A 113 6.74 0.23 13.97
C ARG A 113 8.13 -0.24 14.39
N THR A 114 8.20 -1.04 15.44
CA THR A 114 9.44 -1.55 16.02
C THR A 114 9.36 -3.06 16.14
N VAL A 115 10.38 -3.75 15.64
CA VAL A 115 10.49 -5.22 15.67
C VAL A 115 11.84 -5.61 16.24
N ARG A 116 11.89 -6.75 16.92
CA ARG A 116 13.17 -7.29 17.42
C ARG A 116 13.84 -8.08 16.31
N THR A 117 15.11 -7.78 16.05
CA THR A 117 15.90 -8.48 15.03
C THR A 117 15.83 -10.01 15.21
N GLY A 118 15.65 -10.73 14.11
CA GLY A 118 15.56 -12.19 14.07
C GLY A 118 14.17 -12.77 14.39
N LEU A 119 13.28 -12.00 15.04
CA LEU A 119 11.92 -12.48 15.34
C LEU A 119 10.98 -12.27 14.14
N PRO A 120 9.98 -13.16 13.97
CA PRO A 120 8.93 -12.95 12.99
C PRO A 120 8.04 -11.77 13.39
N PHE A 121 7.52 -11.05 12.40
CA PHE A 121 6.52 -10.01 12.56
C PHE A 121 5.51 -10.05 11.40
N ASP A 122 4.28 -9.65 11.69
CA ASP A 122 3.19 -9.69 10.71
C ASP A 122 2.96 -8.33 10.07
N ALA A 123 2.79 -8.36 8.75
CA ALA A 123 2.30 -7.26 7.95
C ALA A 123 0.86 -7.57 7.53
N VAL A 124 -0.07 -6.72 7.94
CA VAL A 124 -1.51 -6.93 7.72
C VAL A 124 -2.02 -5.88 6.73
N VAL A 125 -2.58 -6.35 5.63
CA VAL A 125 -3.29 -5.50 4.66
C VAL A 125 -4.78 -5.72 4.85
N THR A 126 -5.48 -4.65 5.20
CA THR A 126 -6.94 -4.64 5.35
C THR A 126 -7.56 -3.92 4.18
N LEU A 127 -8.44 -4.60 3.44
CA LEU A 127 -9.20 -4.06 2.33
C LEU A 127 -10.71 -4.16 2.62
N VAL A 128 -11.40 -3.03 2.55
CA VAL A 128 -12.86 -2.94 2.68
C VAL A 128 -13.40 -2.22 1.45
N PRO A 129 -13.75 -2.93 0.36
CA PRO A 129 -14.29 -2.32 -0.83
C PRO A 129 -15.78 -1.98 -0.67
N TYR A 130 -16.30 -0.97 -1.38
CA TYR A 130 -17.73 -0.63 -1.35
C TYR A 130 -18.61 -1.63 -2.13
N GLU A 131 -18.03 -2.30 -3.12
CA GLU A 131 -18.68 -3.23 -4.04
C GLU A 131 -17.75 -4.41 -4.26
N ARG A 132 -18.28 -5.55 -4.73
CA ARG A 132 -17.47 -6.71 -5.11
C ARG A 132 -16.41 -6.31 -6.14
N LEU A 133 -15.15 -6.59 -5.86
CA LEU A 133 -14.04 -6.34 -6.77
C LEU A 133 -13.57 -7.65 -7.37
N GLU A 134 -13.51 -7.71 -8.69
CA GLU A 134 -12.90 -8.83 -9.41
C GLU A 134 -11.43 -8.55 -9.69
N ARG A 135 -10.65 -9.62 -9.87
CA ARG A 135 -9.26 -9.54 -10.32
C ARG A 135 -8.42 -8.67 -9.39
N VAL A 136 -8.37 -9.05 -8.12
CA VAL A 136 -7.57 -8.38 -7.10
C VAL A 136 -6.25 -9.12 -6.93
N TRP A 137 -5.15 -8.40 -7.07
CA TRP A 137 -3.82 -8.91 -6.74
C TRP A 137 -3.28 -8.18 -5.53
N VAL A 138 -2.86 -8.95 -4.52
CA VAL A 138 -2.24 -8.43 -3.30
C VAL A 138 -0.87 -9.06 -3.18
N THR A 139 0.16 -8.22 -3.18
CA THR A 139 1.55 -8.63 -2.97
C THR A 139 2.15 -7.77 -1.87
N ILE A 140 2.74 -8.40 -0.86
CA ILE A 140 3.46 -7.72 0.21
C ILE A 140 4.95 -8.01 0.04
N GLU A 141 5.76 -6.95 0.07
CA GLU A 141 7.21 -7.01 -0.10
C GLU A 141 7.90 -6.41 1.13
N LEU A 142 8.94 -7.07 1.61
CA LEU A 142 9.92 -6.45 2.49
C LEU A 142 11.03 -5.84 1.62
N VAL A 143 11.19 -4.53 1.71
CA VAL A 143 12.12 -3.73 0.91
C VAL A 143 13.17 -3.11 1.82
N ASP A 144 14.42 -3.35 1.50
CA ASP A 144 15.57 -2.68 2.11
C ASP A 144 15.92 -1.46 1.26
N ARG A 145 15.90 -0.27 1.85
CA ARG A 145 16.40 0.95 1.22
C ARG A 145 17.70 1.39 1.88
N PHE A 146 18.74 1.52 1.08
CA PHE A 146 20.08 1.85 1.56
C PHE A 146 20.74 2.89 0.66
N PHE A 147 21.70 3.61 1.22
CA PHE A 147 22.49 4.60 0.50
C PHE A 147 23.76 3.96 -0.05
N GLU A 148 23.98 4.12 -1.35
CA GLU A 148 25.21 3.69 -2.03
C GLU A 148 26.04 4.93 -2.38
N THR A 149 27.31 4.94 -1.98
CA THR A 149 28.25 5.99 -2.39
C THR A 149 28.88 5.63 -3.71
N VAL A 150 28.57 6.40 -4.75
CA VAL A 150 29.11 6.23 -6.10
C VAL A 150 30.19 7.28 -6.33
N HIS A 151 31.39 6.82 -6.69
CA HIS A 151 32.52 7.67 -7.09
C HIS A 151 32.51 7.78 -8.61
N ARG A 152 32.30 8.98 -9.16
CA ARG A 152 32.34 9.20 -10.61
C ARG A 152 33.14 10.47 -10.89
N GLY A 153 34.25 10.33 -11.63
CA GLY A 153 35.11 11.46 -12.02
C GLY A 153 35.65 12.28 -10.83
N GLY A 154 36.04 11.64 -9.73
CA GLY A 154 36.57 12.31 -8.54
C GLY A 154 35.53 12.98 -7.64
N ARG A 155 34.24 13.01 -8.01
CA ARG A 155 33.15 13.49 -7.15
C ARG A 155 32.46 12.31 -6.47
N ARG A 156 32.31 12.41 -5.14
CA ARG A 156 31.52 11.46 -4.33
C ARG A 156 30.05 11.89 -4.39
N SER A 157 29.19 11.00 -4.87
CA SER A 157 27.74 11.22 -4.88
C SER A 157 27.05 10.09 -4.12
N VAL A 158 25.94 10.40 -3.45
CA VAL A 158 25.11 9.41 -2.75
C VAL A 158 23.88 9.13 -3.59
N ARG A 159 23.60 7.85 -3.84
CA ARG A 159 22.37 7.40 -4.49
C ARG A 159 21.58 6.52 -3.54
N THR A 160 20.28 6.71 -3.51
CA THR A 160 19.38 5.80 -2.80
C THR A 160 19.14 4.60 -3.69
N ARG A 161 19.38 3.39 -3.19
CA ARG A 161 18.97 2.13 -3.82
C ARG A 161 17.96 1.41 -2.95
N SER A 162 17.17 0.57 -3.59
CA SER A 162 16.23 -0.32 -2.92
C SER A 162 16.43 -1.74 -3.41
N ARG A 163 16.42 -2.70 -2.49
CA ARG A 163 16.45 -4.14 -2.76
C ARG A 163 15.21 -4.78 -2.14
N VAL A 164 14.51 -5.62 -2.91
CA VAL A 164 13.47 -6.47 -2.34
C VAL A 164 14.17 -7.61 -1.60
N VAL A 165 13.97 -7.67 -0.29
CA VAL A 165 14.50 -8.74 0.57
C VAL A 165 13.62 -9.98 0.42
N GLU A 166 12.31 -9.77 0.52
CA GLU A 166 11.33 -10.84 0.47
C GLU A 166 10.04 -10.35 -0.21
N ARG A 167 9.34 -11.27 -0.89
CA ARG A 167 8.09 -10.98 -1.60
C ARG A 167 7.12 -12.15 -1.39
N ILE A 168 5.94 -11.82 -0.88
CA ILE A 168 4.85 -12.77 -0.64
C ILE A 168 3.64 -12.34 -1.46
N ARG A 169 3.09 -13.26 -2.27
CA ARG A 169 1.87 -13.06 -3.05
C ARG A 169 0.71 -13.69 -2.29
N LEU A 170 -0.20 -12.87 -1.78
CA LEU A 170 -1.31 -13.32 -0.95
C LEU A 170 -2.60 -13.54 -1.76
N GLN A 171 -2.77 -12.83 -2.86
CA GLN A 171 -3.92 -13.00 -3.74
C GLN A 171 -3.52 -12.81 -5.21
N ALA A 172 -4.02 -13.70 -6.08
CA ALA A 172 -3.57 -13.83 -7.47
C ALA A 172 -4.69 -13.60 -8.51
N GLY A 173 -5.54 -12.59 -8.32
CA GLY A 173 -6.60 -12.23 -9.28
C GLY A 173 -7.97 -12.79 -8.94
N GLU A 174 -8.16 -13.25 -7.70
CA GLU A 174 -9.46 -13.65 -7.18
C GLU A 174 -10.36 -12.44 -6.90
N SER A 175 -11.65 -12.71 -6.67
CA SER A 175 -12.60 -11.66 -6.30
C SER A 175 -12.59 -11.41 -4.79
N VAL A 176 -12.66 -10.14 -4.40
CA VAL A 176 -12.88 -9.73 -3.01
C VAL A 176 -14.34 -9.30 -2.86
N ALA A 177 -15.00 -9.83 -1.84
CA ALA A 177 -16.40 -9.52 -1.55
C ALA A 177 -16.58 -8.02 -1.26
N GLY A 178 -17.71 -7.48 -1.70
CA GLY A 178 -18.08 -6.10 -1.41
C GLY A 178 -18.45 -5.93 0.04
N ARG A 179 -18.21 -4.74 0.58
CA ARG A 179 -18.68 -4.30 1.90
C ARG A 179 -18.25 -5.23 3.04
N ARG A 180 -17.20 -6.02 2.88
CA ARG A 180 -16.63 -6.91 3.90
C ARG A 180 -15.16 -6.62 4.08
N GLU A 181 -14.65 -6.85 5.29
CA GLU A 181 -13.23 -6.80 5.57
C GLU A 181 -12.54 -8.02 4.96
N ALA A 182 -11.56 -7.76 4.10
CA ALA A 182 -10.65 -8.77 3.58
C ALA A 182 -9.24 -8.47 4.12
N THR A 183 -8.77 -9.37 4.97
CA THR A 183 -7.51 -9.24 5.69
C THR A 183 -6.49 -10.21 5.12
N PHE A 184 -5.35 -9.67 4.70
CA PHE A 184 -4.25 -10.42 4.12
C PHE A 184 -3.02 -10.26 5.01
N ILE A 185 -2.52 -11.38 5.54
CA ILE A 185 -1.40 -11.39 6.48
C ILE A 185 -0.18 -12.00 5.79
N ALA A 186 0.95 -11.31 5.88
CA ALA A 186 2.26 -11.85 5.51
C ALA A 186 3.21 -11.73 6.71
N THR A 187 3.82 -12.85 7.08
CA THR A 187 4.82 -12.91 8.15
C THR A 187 6.21 -12.79 7.54
N PHE A 188 7.03 -11.87 8.07
CA PHE A 188 8.42 -11.66 7.69
C PHE A 188 9.33 -11.84 8.90
N HIS A 189 10.60 -12.17 8.67
CA HIS A 189 11.61 -12.11 9.73
C HIS A 189 12.26 -10.73 9.79
N ALA A 190 12.34 -10.16 10.99
CA ALA A 190 12.96 -8.86 11.23
C ALA A 190 14.45 -8.90 10.86
N PRO A 191 14.88 -8.14 9.84
CA PRO A 191 16.26 -8.16 9.39
C PRO A 191 17.20 -7.41 10.35
N VAL A 192 18.49 -7.75 10.29
CA VAL A 192 19.54 -7.10 11.09
C VAL A 192 19.70 -5.65 10.59
N PRO A 193 19.66 -4.62 11.46
CA PRO A 193 19.83 -3.24 11.04
C PRO A 193 21.19 -3.05 10.36
N SER A 194 21.20 -2.36 9.21
CA SER A 194 22.41 -2.13 8.41
C SER A 194 22.93 -0.72 8.62
N ILE A 195 24.26 -0.60 8.70
CA ILE A 195 24.95 0.69 8.78
C ILE A 195 24.76 1.53 7.50
N ALA A 196 24.40 0.88 6.38
CA ALA A 196 24.15 1.53 5.09
C ALA A 196 22.78 2.26 5.00
N HIS A 197 21.99 2.22 6.07
CA HIS A 197 20.70 2.95 6.17
C HIS A 197 20.89 4.43 6.53
N GLY A 198 22.05 4.82 7.05
CA GLY A 198 22.40 6.21 7.31
C GLY A 198 23.44 6.73 6.31
N SER A 199 23.31 7.98 5.89
CA SER A 199 24.33 8.67 5.09
C SER A 199 24.52 10.08 5.62
N VAL A 200 25.72 10.37 6.14
CA VAL A 200 26.10 11.72 6.62
C VAL A 200 25.89 12.76 5.52
N HIS A 201 26.19 12.41 4.26
CA HIS A 201 26.01 13.33 3.16
C HIS A 201 24.53 13.58 2.82
N ALA A 202 23.68 12.55 2.92
CA ALA A 202 22.24 12.72 2.76
C ALA A 202 21.65 13.54 3.91
N GLU A 203 22.17 13.39 5.13
CA GLU A 203 21.78 14.20 6.28
C GLU A 203 22.19 15.67 6.13
N ILE A 204 23.38 15.95 5.59
CA ILE A 204 23.82 17.30 5.24
C ILE A 204 22.92 17.89 4.16
N GLN A 205 22.66 17.17 3.07
CA GLN A 205 21.77 17.64 2.00
C GLN A 205 20.35 17.88 2.50
N ALA A 206 19.83 16.97 3.32
CA ALA A 206 18.53 17.14 3.94
C ALA A 206 18.50 18.34 4.89
N SER A 207 19.58 18.63 5.61
CA SER A 207 19.65 19.78 6.51
C SER A 207 19.74 21.09 5.76
N ILE A 208 20.50 21.15 4.66
CA ILE A 208 20.52 22.30 3.74
C ILE A 208 19.12 22.51 3.13
N ALA A 209 18.50 21.45 2.60
CA ALA A 209 17.17 21.52 2.03
C ALA A 209 16.10 21.91 3.09
N ALA A 210 16.25 21.45 4.33
CA ALA A 210 15.37 21.83 5.44
C ALA A 210 15.55 23.30 5.83
N PHE A 211 16.78 23.82 5.84
CA PHE A 211 17.09 25.22 6.12
C PHE A 211 16.39 26.16 5.13
N PHE A 212 16.38 25.81 3.85
CA PHE A 212 15.64 26.56 2.81
C PHE A 212 14.16 26.18 2.69
N GLY A 213 13.71 25.18 3.45
CA GLY A 213 12.35 24.67 3.44
C GLY A 213 11.25 25.70 3.71
N PRO A 214 11.44 26.70 4.61
CA PRO A 214 10.46 27.77 4.81
C PRO A 214 10.25 28.67 3.58
N LEU A 215 11.27 28.80 2.71
CA LEU A 215 11.20 29.61 1.49
C LEU A 215 10.67 28.80 0.30
N VAL A 216 11.03 27.52 0.22
CA VAL A 216 10.62 26.61 -0.86
C VAL A 216 10.01 25.35 -0.22
N PRO A 217 8.67 25.24 -0.14
CA PRO A 217 7.98 24.10 0.47
C PRO A 217 8.40 22.74 -0.14
N GLY A 218 8.76 22.73 -1.43
CA GLY A 218 9.30 21.55 -2.12
C GLY A 218 10.62 21.04 -1.52
N LEU A 219 11.50 21.93 -1.04
CA LEU A 219 12.75 21.56 -0.37
C LEU A 219 12.51 21.00 1.03
N ALA A 220 11.53 21.53 1.77
CA ALA A 220 11.12 20.97 3.06
C ALA A 220 10.57 19.54 2.91
N HIS A 221 9.88 19.25 1.81
CA HIS A 221 9.38 17.92 1.51
C HIS A 221 10.51 16.99 1.06
N HIS A 222 11.43 17.48 0.23
CA HIS A 222 12.63 16.76 -0.19
C HIS A 222 13.54 16.39 0.99
N ALA A 223 13.74 17.32 1.93
CA ALA A 223 14.52 17.10 3.15
C ALA A 223 13.95 15.98 4.03
N ARG A 224 12.63 15.97 4.23
CA ARG A 224 11.93 14.91 4.99
C ARG A 224 12.08 13.56 4.31
N ASN A 225 11.91 13.53 2.99
CA ASN A 225 12.09 12.34 2.17
C ASN A 225 13.51 11.79 2.29
N LEU A 226 14.55 12.61 2.12
CA LEU A 226 15.95 12.20 2.24
C LEU A 226 16.30 11.57 3.61
N ARG A 227 15.70 12.05 4.70
CA ARG A 227 15.91 11.50 6.06
C ARG A 227 15.17 10.17 6.29
N GLN A 228 14.02 9.99 5.64
CA GLN A 228 13.13 8.83 5.87
C GLN A 228 13.39 7.65 4.90
N HIS A 229 14.31 7.79 3.95
CA HIS A 229 14.53 6.79 2.91
C HIS A 229 15.50 5.66 3.28
N GLY A 230 16.18 5.72 4.42
CA GLY A 230 17.02 4.64 4.91
C GLY A 230 16.26 3.66 5.80
N GLY A 231 16.45 2.36 5.57
CA GLY A 231 15.94 1.30 6.44
C GLY A 231 15.01 0.31 5.76
N TYR A 232 14.37 -0.51 6.58
CA TYR A 232 13.44 -1.52 6.12
C TYR A 232 12.03 -0.96 6.00
N HIS A 233 11.39 -1.28 4.88
CA HIS A 233 10.02 -0.89 4.60
C HIS A 233 9.23 -2.12 4.19
N VAL A 234 8.01 -2.24 4.71
CA VAL A 234 7.03 -3.16 4.17
C VAL A 234 6.20 -2.41 3.15
N ARG A 235 6.08 -2.99 1.96
CA ARG A 235 5.34 -2.43 0.84
C ARG A 235 4.22 -3.39 0.42
N ALA A 236 2.98 -2.97 0.57
CA ALA A 236 1.83 -3.66 0.02
C ALA A 236 1.47 -3.06 -1.34
N ARG A 237 1.49 -3.87 -2.39
CA ARG A 237 1.01 -3.52 -3.73
C ARG A 237 -0.33 -4.19 -3.97
N ILE A 238 -1.34 -3.36 -4.17
CA ILE A 238 -2.70 -3.81 -4.48
C ILE A 238 -3.01 -3.38 -5.91
N ARG A 239 -3.42 -4.35 -6.74
CA ARG A 239 -3.84 -4.11 -8.13
C ARG A 239 -5.29 -4.55 -8.30
N THR A 240 -6.10 -3.71 -8.93
CA THR A 240 -7.51 -4.00 -9.27
C THR A 240 -7.75 -3.65 -10.74
N GLY A 241 -7.68 -4.66 -11.61
CA GLY A 241 -7.64 -4.47 -13.06
C GLY A 241 -6.39 -3.71 -13.53
N LEU A 242 -6.57 -2.53 -14.15
CA LEU A 242 -5.49 -1.66 -14.64
C LEU A 242 -4.89 -0.76 -13.56
N TRP A 243 -5.54 -0.66 -12.40
CA TRP A 243 -5.20 0.31 -11.38
C TRP A 243 -4.36 -0.32 -10.30
N ARG A 244 -3.30 0.40 -9.88
CA ARG A 244 -2.36 -0.06 -8.87
C ARG A 244 -2.19 1.02 -7.81
N ARG A 245 -2.17 0.60 -6.55
CA ARG A 245 -1.75 1.46 -5.42
C ARG A 245 -0.74 0.70 -4.58
N ALA A 246 0.26 1.42 -4.10
CA ALA A 246 1.23 0.89 -3.16
C ALA A 246 1.07 1.62 -1.83
N TYR A 247 1.08 0.86 -0.74
CA TYR A 247 1.17 1.35 0.62
C TYR A 247 2.51 0.94 1.17
N GLU A 248 3.17 1.85 1.87
CA GLU A 248 4.50 1.61 2.38
C GLU A 248 4.59 2.12 3.81
N GLN A 249 5.13 1.29 4.69
CA GLN A 249 5.35 1.63 6.08
C GLN A 249 6.76 1.21 6.48
N GLN A 250 7.47 2.08 7.20
CA GLN A 250 8.80 1.80 7.72
C GLN A 250 8.72 0.88 8.94
N VAL A 251 9.69 -0.02 9.04
CA VAL A 251 9.88 -0.93 10.16
C VAL A 251 11.28 -0.71 10.73
N ILE A 252 11.34 -0.42 12.03
CA ILE A 252 12.60 -0.20 12.74
C ILE A 252 12.98 -1.50 13.44
N SER A 253 14.08 -2.12 13.02
CA SER A 253 14.63 -3.28 13.72
C SER A 253 15.53 -2.82 14.88
N VAL A 254 15.21 -3.31 16.09
CA VAL A 254 15.98 -3.03 17.30
C VAL A 254 16.75 -4.29 17.67
N MET A 255 18.06 -4.15 17.83
CA MET A 255 18.87 -5.21 18.42
C MET A 255 18.57 -5.26 19.93
N VAL A 256 18.10 -6.40 20.41
CA VAL A 256 18.03 -6.68 21.84
C VAL A 256 19.24 -7.53 22.17
N SER A 257 20.19 -6.99 22.92
CA SER A 257 21.25 -7.82 23.52
C SER A 257 20.59 -8.75 24.53
N VAL A 258 20.60 -10.05 24.24
CA VAL A 258 20.21 -11.04 25.25
C VAL A 258 21.29 -11.02 26.32
N GLY A 259 20.95 -10.50 27.50
CA GLY A 259 21.86 -10.52 28.64
C GLY A 259 22.09 -11.96 29.11
N PRO A 260 23.23 -12.26 29.75
CA PRO A 260 23.61 -13.62 30.16
C PRO A 260 22.63 -14.30 31.15
N ARG A 261 21.63 -13.58 31.69
CA ARG A 261 20.63 -14.14 32.62
C ARG A 261 19.58 -15.02 31.94
N ASP A 262 19.20 -14.74 30.69
CA ASP A 262 18.14 -15.49 30.01
C ASP A 262 18.64 -16.81 29.41
N ALA A 263 19.96 -16.94 29.21
CA ALA A 263 20.60 -18.18 28.76
C ALA A 263 20.54 -19.29 29.82
N GLN A 264 20.52 -18.94 31.12
CA GLN A 264 20.44 -19.92 32.21
C GLN A 264 19.03 -20.50 32.36
N SER A 265 17.98 -19.73 32.03
CA SER A 265 16.58 -20.16 32.11
C SER A 265 16.22 -21.18 31.03
N ALA A 266 16.80 -21.04 29.83
CA ALA A 266 16.58 -21.99 28.73
C ALA A 266 17.31 -23.34 28.96
N SER A 267 18.46 -23.33 29.63
CA SER A 267 19.19 -24.56 29.96
C SER A 267 18.54 -25.37 31.08
N SER A 268 17.74 -24.74 31.95
CA SER A 268 17.09 -25.43 33.08
C SER A 268 15.69 -25.97 32.76
N ALA A 269 15.05 -25.51 31.68
CA ALA A 269 13.77 -26.07 31.21
C ALA A 269 13.94 -27.41 30.48
N THR A 270 15.05 -27.61 29.75
CA THR A 270 15.29 -28.82 28.93
C THR A 270 15.61 -30.07 29.77
N SER A 271 15.89 -29.95 31.06
CA SER A 271 16.21 -31.08 31.95
C SER A 271 15.00 -31.70 32.68
N SER A 272 13.76 -31.25 32.43
CA SER A 272 12.58 -31.71 33.18
C SER A 272 11.56 -32.55 32.41
N VAL A 273 11.79 -32.88 31.14
CA VAL A 273 10.87 -33.74 30.35
C VAL A 273 11.47 -35.13 30.16
N ALA A 274 11.40 -35.93 31.22
CA ALA A 274 11.65 -37.37 31.15
C ALA A 274 10.88 -38.12 32.26
N THR A 275 9.56 -38.26 32.14
CA THR A 275 8.84 -39.45 32.69
C THR A 275 7.40 -39.56 32.18
N ALA A 276 7.12 -40.70 31.53
CA ALA A 276 5.89 -41.54 31.62
C ALA A 276 4.55 -40.95 31.09
N SER A 277 3.63 -41.65 30.40
CA SER A 277 3.41 -43.09 30.17
C SER A 277 2.52 -43.28 28.95
N SER A 278 2.74 -44.37 28.23
CA SER A 278 1.88 -44.98 27.22
C SER A 278 0.65 -45.66 27.83
N THR A 279 -0.55 -45.46 27.27
CA THR A 279 -1.58 -46.52 27.19
C THR A 279 -2.58 -46.23 26.07
N SER A 280 -2.87 -47.28 25.30
CA SER A 280 -3.82 -47.38 24.17
C SER A 280 -4.63 -48.67 24.43
N PRO A 281 -5.65 -49.05 23.64
CA PRO A 281 -6.95 -48.42 23.37
C PRO A 281 -8.13 -49.37 23.70
N SER A 282 -9.36 -48.85 23.77
CA SER A 282 -10.65 -49.57 23.58
C SER A 282 -11.73 -48.49 23.55
N GLY A 283 -12.57 -48.29 22.54
CA GLY A 283 -13.44 -49.27 21.89
C GLY A 283 -14.89 -48.92 22.27
N VAL A 284 -15.81 -49.05 21.31
CA VAL A 284 -17.29 -49.08 21.44
C VAL A 284 -18.05 -47.77 21.12
N GLN A 285 -18.74 -47.80 19.97
CA GLN A 285 -19.91 -46.98 19.60
C GLN A 285 -21.17 -47.42 20.39
N PRO A 286 -22.19 -46.57 20.49
CA PRO A 286 -23.29 -46.65 19.51
C PRO A 286 -23.56 -45.34 18.75
#